data_AF-A0A2V6TEE7-F1
#
_entry.id   AF-A0A2V6TEE7-F1
#
_cell.length_a   1.000
_cell.length_b   1.000
_cell.length_c   1.000
_cell.angle_alpha   90.00
_cell.angle_beta   90.00
_cell.angle_gamma   90.00
#
_symmetry.space_group_name_H-M   'P 1'
#
loop_
_entity.id
_entity.type
_entity.pdbx_description
1 polymer ?
#
loop_
_entity_poly.entity_id
_entity_poly.type
_entity_poly.pdbx_seq_one_letter_code
_entity_poly.pdbx_strand_id
1 'polypeptide(L)' 'MDREAIRALLEDLQAGRIDVDGAVGKLRRLPYEDLRFAKVDHHRALRGGAPEAVFCPGKTPAQ' A
#
# COMPACT_ATOMS: atom_id res chain seq x y z
N MET A 1 0.24 -3.17 -1.69
CA MET A 1 0.26 -4.59 -2.07
C MET A 1 1.69 -5.03 -1.97
N ASP A 2 1.92 -6.23 -1.43
CA ASP A 2 3.23 -6.87 -1.54
C ASP A 2 3.43 -7.48 -2.94
N ARG A 3 4.62 -8.03 -3.17
CA ARG A 3 5.01 -8.62 -4.46
C ARG A 3 4.13 -9.83 -4.83
N GLU A 4 3.64 -10.59 -3.85
CA GLU A 4 2.81 -11.77 -4.08
C GLU A 4 1.40 -11.37 -4.55
N ALA A 5 0.82 -10.35 -3.92
CA ALA A 5 -0.48 -9.80 -4.32
C ALA A 5 -0.44 -9.21 -5.74
N ILE A 6 0.66 -8.56 -6.12
CA ILE A 6 0.85 -8.05 -7.49
C ILE A 6 0.96 -9.21 -8.49
N ARG A 7 1.72 -10.26 -8.14
CA ARG A 7 1.84 -11.45 -8.99
C ARG A 7 0.49 -12.12 -9.22
N ALA A 8 -0.29 -12.35 -8.16
CA ALA A 8 -1.63 -12.92 -8.25
C ALA A 8 -2.56 -12.07 -9.13
N LEU A 9 -2.50 -10.73 -8.98
CA LEU A 9 -3.28 -9.81 -9.82
C LEU A 9 -2.94 -9.94 -11.31
N LEU A 10 -1.65 -10.08 -11.64
CA LEU A 10 -1.19 -10.25 -13.02
C LEU A 10 -1.54 -11.63 -13.58
N GLU A 11 -1.50 -12.68 -12.77
CA GLU A 11 -1.94 -14.03 -13.14
C GLU A 11 -3.45 -14.08 -13.40
N ASP A 12 -4.26 -13.37 -12.60
CA ASP A 12 -5.70 -13.20 -12.83
C ASP A 12 -6.01 -12.48 -14.14
N LEU A 13 -5.24 -11.43 -14.46
CA LEU A 13 -5.39 -10.68 -15.72
C LEU A 13 -5.00 -11.54 -16.92
N GLN A 14 -3.88 -12.28 -16.84
CA GLN A 14 -3.42 -13.18 -17.90
C GLN A 14 -4.42 -14.31 -18.16
N ALA A 15 -5.04 -14.84 -17.09
CA ALA A 15 -6.05 -15.87 -17.18
C ALA A 15 -7.43 -15.35 -17.64
N GLY A 16 -7.59 -14.03 -17.85
CA GLY A 16 -8.86 -13.42 -18.25
C GLY A 16 -9.92 -13.43 -17.14
N ARG A 17 -9.55 -13.67 -15.88
CA ARG A 17 -10.47 -13.63 -14.73
C ARG A 17 -10.87 -12.21 -14.36
N ILE A 18 -10.03 -11.24 -14.69
CA ILE A 18 -10.31 -9.81 -14.60
C ILE A 18 -9.91 -9.13 -15.90
N ASP A 19 -10.53 -8.00 -16.20
CA ASP A 19 -10.15 -7.13 -17.29
C ASP A 19 -9.08 -6.12 -16.86
N VAL A 20 -8.52 -5.42 -17.85
CA VAL A 20 -7.48 -4.40 -17.63
C VAL A 20 -7.98 -3.30 -16.70
N ASP A 21 -9.24 -2.85 -16.87
CA ASP A 21 -9.81 -1.80 -16.03
C ASP A 21 -10.00 -2.25 -14.57
N GLY A 22 -10.40 -3.51 -14.34
CA GLY A 22 -10.46 -4.12 -13.02
C GLY A 22 -9.08 -4.24 -12.36
N ALA A 23 -8.05 -4.61 -13.13
CA ALA A 23 -6.68 -4.64 -12.64
C ALA A 23 -6.17 -3.24 -12.28
N VAL A 24 -6.38 -2.25 -13.15
CA VAL A 24 -6.03 -0.84 -12.89
C VAL A 24 -6.79 -0.28 -11.68
N GLY A 25 -8.06 -0.63 -11.49
CA GLY A 25 -8.85 -0.25 -10.32
C GLY A 25 -8.29 -0.82 -9.01
N LYS A 26 -7.76 -2.04 -9.03
CA LYS A 26 -7.06 -2.65 -7.89
C LYS A 26 -5.70 -1.98 -7.63
N LEU A 27 -4.99 -1.58 -8.68
CA LEU A 27 -3.72 -0.84 -8.58
C LEU A 27 -3.92 0.63 -8.16
N ARG A 28 -5.04 1.28 -8.52
CA ARG A 28 -5.35 2.69 -8.17
C ARG A 28 -5.53 2.92 -6.67
N ARG A 29 -5.75 1.87 -5.88
CA ARG A 29 -5.76 1.94 -4.41
C ARG A 29 -4.35 1.94 -3.80
N LEU A 30 -3.31 2.07 -4.62
CA LEU A 30 -1.91 2.12 -4.19
C LEU A 30 -1.40 3.55 -4.40
N PRO A 31 -0.93 4.21 -3.33
CA PRO A 31 0.15 3.68 -2.50
C PRO A 31 -0.22 3.42 -1.04
N TYR A 32 -1.43 3.78 -0.63
CA TYR A 32 -1.88 3.61 0.74
C TYR A 32 -3.40 3.46 0.76
N GLU A 33 -3.87 2.70 1.75
CA GLU A 33 -5.30 2.62 2.03
C GLU A 33 -5.68 3.72 3.03
N ASP A 34 -6.68 4.54 2.69
CA ASP A 34 -7.15 5.62 3.54
C ASP A 34 -8.33 5.16 4.41
N LEU A 35 -8.06 4.95 5.70
CA LEU A 35 -9.04 4.60 6.72
C LEU A 35 -9.68 5.85 7.36
N ARG A 36 -9.49 7.04 6.79
CA ARG A 36 -9.89 8.37 7.28
C ARG A 36 -9.11 8.88 8.49
N PHE A 37 -8.77 7.99 9.43
CA PHE A 37 -7.92 8.32 10.59
C PHE A 37 -6.46 7.89 10.40
N ALA A 38 -6.19 7.02 9.43
CA ALA A 38 -4.87 6.50 9.13
C ALA A 38 -4.74 6.21 7.63
N LYS A 39 -3.52 6.39 7.11
CA LYS A 39 -3.15 5.99 5.75
C LYS A 39 -2.20 4.81 5.86
N VAL A 40 -2.68 3.60 5.53
CA VAL A 40 -1.89 2.36 5.63
C VAL A 40 -1.01 2.26 4.39
N ASP A 41 0.28 2.47 4.57
CA ASP A 41 1.28 2.39 3.50
C ASP A 41 1.63 0.94 3.17
N HIS A 42 0.87 0.36 2.24
CA HIS A 42 1.08 -1.01 1.78
C HIS A 42 2.35 -1.19 0.93
N HIS A 43 3.12 -0.14 0.66
CA HIS A 43 4.38 -0.18 -0.10
C HIS A 43 5.62 -0.05 0.80
N ARG A 44 5.45 -0.01 2.12
CA ARG A 44 6.54 0.16 3.08
C ARG A 44 7.69 -0.82 2.84
N ALA A 45 7.37 -2.10 2.66
CA ALA A 45 8.35 -3.16 2.42
C ALA A 45 9.16 -2.99 1.12
N LEU A 46 8.60 -2.32 0.10
CA LEU A 46 9.26 -2.06 -1.17
C LEU A 46 10.14 -0.80 -1.14
N ARG A 47 9.87 0.12 -0.22
CA ARG A 47 10.61 1.38 -0.03
C ARG A 47 11.57 1.35 1.17
N GLY A 48 11.83 0.18 1.73
CA GLY A 48 12.74 0.00 2.86
C GLY A 48 14.17 0.40 2.50
N GLY A 49 14.82 1.18 3.37
CA GLY A 49 16.22 1.60 3.19
C GLY A 49 16.58 2.94 3.84
N ALA A 50 15.59 3.78 4.17
CA ALA A 50 15.81 5.05 4.88
C ALA A 50 15.45 4.93 6.37
N PRO A 51 16.14 5.63 7.28
CA PRO A 51 15.78 5.69 8.70
C PRO A 51 14.38 6.28 8.89
N GLU A 52 13.63 5.72 9.85
CA GLU A 52 12.27 6.16 10.16
C GLU A 52 12.28 7.12 11.35
N ALA A 53 11.44 8.15 11.30
CA ALA A 53 11.19 9.04 12.42
C ALA A 53 9.68 9.20 12.62
N VAL A 54 9.22 9.10 13.86
CA VAL A 54 7.82 9.34 14.22
C VAL A 54 7.66 10.83 14.52
N PHE A 55 6.96 11.55 13.65
CA PHE A 55 6.64 12.96 13.90
C PHE A 55 5.57 13.07 15.00
N CYS A 56 5.90 13.75 16.09
CA CYS A 56 5.05 13.88 17.28
C CYS A 56 5.09 15.31 17.83
N PRO A 57 4.47 16.30 17.16
CA PRO A 57 4.46 17.66 17.66
C PRO A 57 3.64 17.74 18.94
N GLY A 58 4.17 18.40 19.97
CA GLY A 58 3.43 18.71 21.20
C GLY A 58 3.33 17.59 22.24
N LYS A 59 4.05 16.47 22.10
CA LYS A 59 4.13 15.47 23.17
C LYS A 59 4.97 15.99 24.33
N THR A 60 4.48 15.80 25.56
CA THR A 60 5.23 16.11 26.78
C THR A 60 6.04 14.88 27.22
N PRO A 61 7.14 15.06 27.98
CA PRO A 61 7.96 13.94 28.46
C PRO A 61 7.23 12.90 29.31
N ALA A 62 6.04 13.22 29.82
CA ALA A 62 5.23 12.32 30.65
C ALA A 62 4.29 11.40 29.85
N GLN A 63 4.32 11.46 28.50
CA GLN A 63 3.47 10.70 27.57
C GLN A 63 4.31 9.82 26.65
#